data_AF-A0A958KNN0-F1
#
_entry.id   AF-A0A958KNN0-F1
#
_cell.length_a   1.000
_cell.length_b   1.000
_cell.length_c   1.000
_cell.angle_alpha   90.00
_cell.angle_beta   90.00
_cell.angle_gamma   90.00
#
_symmetry.space_group_name_H-M   'P 1'
#
loop_
_entity.id
_entity.type
_entity.pdbx_description
1 polymer ?
#
loop_
_entity_poly.entity_id
_entity_poly.type
_entity_poly.pdbx_seq_one_letter_code
_entity_poly.pdbx_strand_id
1 'polypeptide(L)'
;MTFFISKTRQLLMLGIVLLSAWCTPALAAPTIGVVQGSLERIGQHVEKIVLSNGLRVIVFHRPQAPVFAGQVWVRVGGVDEIPGSTGISHMLEHMAFKGTNVVGTTDSKREAELLERLEKRIKELESPALSSKDEQVHQIQTELSKLWEEDEFTHL
;
A
#
# COMPACT_ATOMS: atom_id res chain seq x y z
N MET A 1 -47.79 42.41 34.12
CA MET A 1 -48.58 42.84 32.95
C MET A 1 -48.87 41.60 32.11
N THR A 2 -50.01 40.96 32.37
CA THR A 2 -50.34 39.61 31.91
C THR A 2 -51.14 39.71 30.62
N PHE A 3 -50.58 39.25 29.48
CA PHE A 3 -51.28 39.27 28.20
C PHE A 3 -52.29 38.11 28.13
N PHE A 4 -53.57 38.46 28.06
CA PHE A 4 -54.70 37.55 27.92
C PHE A 4 -54.88 37.18 26.43
N ILE A 5 -54.49 35.95 26.05
CA ILE A 5 -54.72 35.42 24.70
C ILE A 5 -56.12 34.80 24.66
N SER A 6 -56.98 35.21 23.73
CA SER A 6 -58.36 34.73 23.64
C SER A 6 -58.45 33.25 23.22
N LYS A 7 -59.43 32.54 23.78
CA LYS A 7 -59.72 31.10 23.55
C LYS A 7 -59.82 30.72 22.06
N THR A 8 -60.24 31.64 21.19
CA THR A 8 -60.34 31.44 19.75
C THR A 8 -58.99 31.38 19.03
N ARG A 9 -57.93 32.00 19.56
CA ARG A 9 -56.55 31.90 19.02
C ARG A 9 -55.81 30.67 19.53
N GLN A 10 -56.22 30.10 20.67
CA GLN A 10 -55.68 28.84 21.19
C GLN A 10 -56.16 27.61 20.39
N LEU A 11 -57.41 27.59 19.91
CA LEU A 11 -57.91 26.48 19.10
C LEU A 11 -57.29 26.43 17.69
N LEU A 12 -57.02 27.59 17.08
CA LEU A 12 -56.41 27.64 15.75
C LEU A 12 -54.94 27.18 15.76
N MET A 13 -54.23 27.42 16.86
CA MET A 13 -52.84 26.97 17.05
C MET A 13 -52.73 25.46 17.34
N LEU A 14 -53.73 24.85 18.00
CA LEU A 14 -53.74 23.40 18.25
C LEU A 14 -54.02 22.59 16.97
N GLY A 15 -54.86 23.11 16.07
CA GLY A 15 -55.18 22.45 14.79
C GLY A 15 -54.00 22.40 13.81
N ILE A 16 -53.13 23.41 13.82
CA ILE A 16 -51.95 23.47 12.93
C ILE A 16 -50.78 22.62 13.47
N VAL A 17 -50.68 22.43 14.79
CA VAL A 17 -49.65 21.59 15.41
C VAL A 17 -49.98 20.08 15.32
N LEU A 18 -51.26 19.71 15.26
CA LEU A 18 -51.65 18.31 15.06
C LEU A 18 -51.60 17.84 13.59
N LEU A 19 -51.64 18.76 12.62
CA LEU A 19 -51.51 18.44 11.20
C LEU A 19 -50.05 18.34 10.73
N SER A 20 -49.09 18.92 11.47
CA SER A 20 -47.65 18.85 11.16
C SER A 20 -46.95 17.63 11.76
N ALA A 21 -47.61 16.87 12.65
CA ALA A 21 -47.07 15.66 13.25
C ALA A 21 -47.29 14.37 12.42
N TRP A 22 -48.01 14.45 11.29
CA TRP A 22 -48.28 13.31 10.40
C TRP A 22 -47.47 13.30 9.10
N CYS A 23 -46.52 14.24 8.96
CA CYS A 23 -45.53 14.19 7.90
C CYS A 23 -44.14 14.02 8.52
N THR A 24 -43.99 13.01 9.38
CA THR A 24 -42.67 12.46 9.68
C THR A 24 -42.20 11.73 8.42
N PRO A 25 -41.03 12.07 7.86
CA PRO A 25 -40.54 11.42 6.66
C PRO A 25 -40.15 9.99 7.03
N ALA A 26 -41.01 9.02 6.70
CA ALA A 26 -40.69 7.60 6.70
C ALA A 26 -39.72 7.22 5.57
N LEU A 27 -38.73 8.07 5.27
CA LEU A 27 -37.87 7.95 4.08
C LEU A 27 -36.38 8.24 4.36
N ALA A 28 -35.88 7.85 5.54
CA ALA A 28 -34.46 7.98 5.86
C ALA A 28 -33.87 6.76 6.59
N ALA A 29 -34.29 5.53 6.23
CA ALA A 29 -33.76 4.33 6.89
C ALA A 29 -33.47 3.07 6.03
N PRO A 30 -33.23 3.09 4.70
CA PRO A 30 -32.70 1.88 4.04
C PRO A 30 -31.16 1.85 3.95
N THR A 31 -30.43 2.94 4.20
CA THR A 31 -28.99 2.99 3.92
C THR A 31 -28.13 2.26 4.95
N ILE A 32 -28.48 2.31 6.24
CA ILE A 32 -27.69 1.68 7.32
C ILE A 32 -27.77 0.14 7.23
N GLY A 33 -28.96 -0.42 6.99
CA GLY A 33 -29.17 -1.87 6.95
C GLY A 33 -28.43 -2.57 5.79
N VAL A 34 -28.35 -1.91 4.62
CA VAL A 34 -27.64 -2.44 3.44
C VAL A 34 -26.12 -2.48 3.65
N VAL A 35 -25.55 -1.45 4.30
CA VAL A 35 -24.13 -1.40 4.63
C VAL A 35 -23.80 -2.48 5.67
N GLN A 36 -24.62 -2.61 6.71
CA GLN A 36 -24.39 -3.56 7.80
C GLN A 36 -24.44 -5.01 7.32
N GLY A 37 -25.44 -5.38 6.51
CA GLY A 37 -25.52 -6.72 5.91
C GLY A 37 -24.39 -7.01 4.92
N SER A 38 -23.82 -5.98 4.28
CA SER A 38 -22.65 -6.13 3.40
C SER A 38 -21.36 -6.35 4.19
N LEU A 39 -21.17 -5.62 5.30
CA LEU A 39 -20.03 -5.81 6.19
C LEU A 39 -20.05 -7.19 6.87
N GLU A 40 -21.22 -7.66 7.28
CA GLU A 40 -21.37 -8.98 7.89
C GLU A 40 -21.01 -10.11 6.91
N ARG A 41 -21.49 -10.02 5.66
CA ARG A 41 -21.09 -10.92 4.57
C ARG A 41 -19.60 -10.90 4.30
N ILE A 42 -18.95 -9.74 4.31
CA ILE A 42 -17.49 -9.66 4.15
C ILE A 42 -16.81 -10.33 5.35
N GLY A 43 -17.25 -10.03 6.57
CA GLY A 43 -16.71 -10.58 7.80
C GLY A 43 -16.74 -12.11 7.86
N GLN A 44 -17.79 -12.74 7.33
CA GLN A 44 -17.90 -14.21 7.24
C GLN A 44 -16.79 -14.87 6.40
N HIS A 45 -16.18 -14.12 5.49
CA HIS A 45 -15.11 -14.61 4.62
C HIS A 45 -13.72 -14.19 5.11
N VAL A 46 -13.61 -13.44 6.21
CA VAL A 46 -12.35 -12.97 6.79
C VAL A 46 -11.95 -13.86 7.96
N GLU A 47 -10.81 -14.53 7.84
CA GLU A 47 -10.15 -15.23 8.93
C GLU A 47 -8.98 -14.42 9.46
N LYS A 48 -8.80 -14.41 10.80
CA LYS A 48 -7.70 -13.72 11.48
C LYS A 48 -6.88 -14.72 12.27
N ILE A 49 -5.59 -14.79 11.98
CA ILE A 49 -4.65 -15.70 12.63
C ILE A 49 -3.53 -14.86 13.23
N VAL A 50 -3.13 -15.17 14.47
CA VAL A 50 -1.93 -14.61 15.07
C VAL A 50 -0.91 -15.73 15.20
N LEU A 51 0.23 -15.58 14.52
CA LEU A 51 1.30 -16.55 14.57
C LEU A 51 2.06 -16.48 15.90
N SER A 52 2.85 -17.50 16.21
CA SER A 52 3.65 -17.57 17.45
C SER A 52 4.67 -16.43 17.59
N ASN A 53 5.12 -15.85 16.47
CA ASN A 53 6.00 -14.69 16.44
C ASN A 53 5.25 -13.34 16.56
N GLY A 54 3.93 -13.35 16.77
CA GLY A 54 3.08 -12.16 16.89
C GLY A 54 2.63 -11.55 15.57
N LEU A 55 3.01 -12.12 14.42
CA LEU A 55 2.51 -11.65 13.11
C LEU A 55 1.01 -11.90 12.98
N ARG A 56 0.29 -10.87 12.53
CA ARG A 56 -1.16 -10.95 12.26
C ARG A 56 -1.37 -11.24 10.79
N VAL A 57 -2.02 -12.36 10.50
CA VAL A 57 -2.40 -12.78 9.15
C VAL A 57 -3.91 -12.61 9.03
N ILE A 58 -4.32 -11.91 7.97
CA ILE A 58 -5.73 -11.72 7.63
C ILE A 58 -5.96 -12.38 6.28
N VAL A 59 -6.82 -13.39 6.23
CA VAL A 59 -7.14 -14.14 5.01
C VAL A 59 -8.55 -13.81 4.60
N PHE A 60 -8.76 -13.39 3.35
CA PHE A 60 -10.08 -13.20 2.77
C PHE A 60 -10.34 -14.26 1.71
N HIS A 61 -11.18 -15.25 2.02
CA HIS A 61 -11.43 -16.36 1.13
C HIS A 61 -12.46 -16.00 0.04
N ARG A 62 -12.06 -16.11 -1.23
CA ARG A 62 -12.93 -15.85 -2.41
C ARG A 62 -12.89 -17.02 -3.39
N PRO A 63 -13.86 -17.94 -3.34
CA PRO A 63 -13.84 -19.12 -4.20
C PRO A 63 -14.21 -18.83 -5.68
N GLN A 64 -14.62 -17.60 -6.01
CA GLN A 64 -15.11 -17.27 -7.36
C GLN A 64 -14.00 -17.10 -8.41
N ALA A 65 -12.74 -16.90 -8.00
CA ALA A 65 -11.64 -16.66 -8.93
C ALA A 65 -10.40 -17.46 -8.51
N PRO A 66 -9.73 -18.18 -9.43
CA PRO A 66 -8.53 -18.96 -9.13
C PRO A 66 -7.28 -18.07 -9.12
N VAL A 67 -7.34 -16.95 -8.39
CA VAL A 67 -6.25 -15.97 -8.29
C VAL A 67 -5.99 -15.64 -6.83
N PHE A 68 -4.73 -15.36 -6.51
CA PHE A 68 -4.30 -14.94 -5.18
C PHE A 68 -3.68 -13.56 -5.25
N ALA A 69 -3.98 -12.73 -4.26
CA ALA A 69 -3.30 -11.47 -4.01
C ALA A 69 -2.93 -11.41 -2.53
N GLY A 70 -1.68 -11.06 -2.25
CA GLY A 70 -1.14 -10.93 -0.90
C GLY A 70 -0.51 -9.56 -0.70
N GLN A 71 -0.53 -9.08 0.54
CA GLN A 71 0.14 -7.85 0.94
C GLN A 71 0.78 -8.06 2.31
N VAL A 72 1.95 -7.49 2.52
CA VAL A 72 2.63 -7.44 3.81
C VAL A 72 2.68 -5.98 4.23
N TRP A 73 2.22 -5.70 5.45
CA TRP A 73 2.13 -4.35 5.99
C TRP A 73 3.07 -4.24 7.17
N VAL A 74 4.06 -3.37 7.07
CA VAL A 74 4.98 -3.05 8.17
C VAL A 74 4.58 -1.69 8.73
N ARG A 75 4.46 -1.61 10.06
CA ARG A 75 4.07 -0.37 10.74
C ARG A 75 5.30 0.51 10.99
N VAL A 76 5.94 0.95 9.91
CA VAL A 76 7.07 1.89 9.90
C VAL A 76 7.11 2.59 8.53
N GLY A 77 7.60 3.83 8.47
CA GLY A 77 7.89 4.51 7.21
C GLY A 77 8.69 5.80 7.39
N GLY A 78 8.72 6.65 6.38
CA GLY A 78 9.50 7.91 6.40
C GLY A 78 9.17 8.86 7.55
N VAL A 79 7.99 8.75 8.14
CA VAL A 79 7.57 9.52 9.33
C VAL A 79 8.34 9.12 10.60
N ASP A 80 8.86 7.89 10.64
CA ASP A 80 9.60 7.34 11.77
C ASP A 80 11.12 7.59 11.65
N GLU A 81 11.56 8.31 10.61
CA GLU A 81 12.98 8.58 10.36
C GLU A 81 13.53 9.72 11.22
N ILE A 82 14.81 9.62 11.55
CA ILE A 82 15.54 10.65 12.31
C ILE A 82 15.94 11.77 11.35
N PRO A 83 15.77 13.06 11.71
CA PRO A 83 16.28 14.17 10.92
C PRO A 83 17.77 14.03 10.61
N GLY A 84 18.16 14.20 9.34
CA GLY A 84 19.52 13.97 8.87
C GLY A 84 19.80 12.53 8.43
N SER A 85 18.83 11.62 8.53
CA SER A 85 18.88 10.24 8.03
C SER A 85 17.61 9.89 7.25
N THR A 86 17.22 10.79 6.34
CA THR A 86 15.97 10.67 5.58
C THR A 86 16.15 9.82 4.32
N GLY A 87 15.12 9.06 3.96
CA GLY A 87 15.07 8.21 2.75
C GLY A 87 15.44 6.75 2.99
N ILE A 88 15.74 6.35 4.23
CA ILE A 88 16.13 4.98 4.58
C ILE A 88 14.98 4.00 4.35
N SER A 89 13.75 4.38 4.71
CA SER A 89 12.56 3.54 4.56
C SER A 89 12.28 3.25 3.08
N HIS A 90 12.43 4.26 2.23
CA HIS A 90 12.28 4.12 0.78
C HIS A 90 13.42 3.29 0.19
N MET A 91 14.67 3.51 0.62
CA MET A 91 15.80 2.67 0.21
C MET A 91 15.57 1.20 0.59
N LEU A 92 15.10 0.94 1.81
CA LEU A 92 14.80 -0.41 2.29
C LEU A 92 13.71 -1.07 1.45
N GLU A 93 12.68 -0.32 1.03
CA GLU A 93 11.65 -0.82 0.11
C GLU A 93 12.26 -1.27 -1.22
N HIS A 94 13.14 -0.47 -1.84
CA HIS A 94 13.85 -0.89 -3.06
C HIS A 94 14.69 -2.15 -2.83
N MET A 95 15.41 -2.21 -1.71
CA MET A 95 16.27 -3.34 -1.40
C MET A 95 15.50 -4.61 -1.08
N ALA A 96 14.29 -4.52 -0.52
CA ALA A 96 13.43 -5.68 -0.24
C ALA A 96 13.07 -6.48 -1.50
N PHE A 97 13.11 -5.84 -2.67
CA PHE A 97 12.82 -6.47 -3.97
C PHE A 97 14.05 -6.85 -4.78
N LYS A 98 15.27 -6.61 -4.26
CA LYS A 98 16.51 -7.03 -4.91
C LYS A 98 16.85 -8.51 -4.75
N GLY A 99 15.96 -9.27 -4.10
CA GLY A 99 16.16 -10.68 -3.83
C GLY A 99 16.64 -10.95 -2.41
N THR A 100 16.72 -12.24 -2.10
CA THR A 100 17.08 -12.81 -0.81
C THR A 100 17.97 -14.03 -1.06
N ASN A 101 18.57 -14.58 -0.02
CA ASN A 101 19.36 -15.82 -0.13
C ASN A 101 18.54 -17.05 -0.57
N VAL A 102 17.21 -16.94 -0.68
CA VAL A 102 16.28 -18.04 -1.01
C VAL A 102 15.50 -17.77 -2.29
N VAL A 103 15.21 -16.51 -2.60
CA VAL A 103 14.40 -16.07 -3.75
C VAL A 103 15.09 -14.88 -4.40
N GLY A 104 15.40 -14.97 -5.69
CA GLY A 104 16.03 -13.90 -6.47
C GLY A 104 17.45 -14.22 -6.96
N THR A 105 18.15 -15.16 -6.32
CA THR A 105 19.47 -15.64 -6.77
C THR A 105 19.62 -17.13 -6.54
N THR A 106 20.11 -17.87 -7.55
CA THR A 106 20.37 -19.31 -7.45
C THR A 106 21.81 -19.62 -7.01
N ASP A 107 22.72 -18.67 -7.17
CA ASP A 107 24.13 -18.75 -6.75
C ASP A 107 24.62 -17.38 -6.25
N SER A 108 24.34 -17.09 -4.97
CA SER A 108 24.66 -15.81 -4.35
C SER A 108 26.16 -15.49 -4.32
N LYS A 109 27.04 -16.50 -4.37
CA LYS A 109 28.49 -16.28 -4.41
C LYS A 109 28.92 -15.79 -5.77
N ARG A 110 28.44 -16.45 -6.84
CA ARG A 110 28.70 -16.04 -8.21
C ARG A 110 28.14 -14.65 -8.51
N GLU A 111 26.93 -14.37 -8.06
CA GLU A 111 26.34 -13.04 -8.22
C GLU A 111 27.15 -11.97 -7.48
N ALA A 112 27.60 -12.22 -6.26
CA ALA A 112 28.45 -11.28 -5.53
C ALA A 112 29.75 -10.94 -6.29
N GLU A 113 30.39 -11.93 -6.92
CA GLU A 113 31.57 -11.72 -7.77
C GLU A 113 31.24 -10.89 -9.02
N LEU A 114 30.08 -11.11 -9.64
CA LEU A 114 29.61 -10.32 -10.79
C LEU A 114 29.28 -8.88 -10.40
N LEU A 115 28.62 -8.66 -9.27
CA LEU A 115 28.32 -7.33 -8.74
C LEU A 115 29.59 -6.56 -8.42
N GLU A 116 30.62 -7.19 -7.84
CA GLU A 116 31.91 -6.55 -7.58
C GLU A 116 32.61 -6.15 -8.90
N ARG A 117 32.56 -7.02 -9.92
CA ARG A 117 33.08 -6.70 -11.26
C ARG A 117 32.34 -5.54 -11.89
N LEU A 118 31.01 -5.49 -11.76
CA LEU A 118 30.16 -4.44 -12.29
C LEU A 118 30.43 -3.10 -11.59
N GLU A 119 30.53 -3.09 -10.25
CA GLU A 119 30.86 -1.90 -9.46
C GLU A 119 32.22 -1.33 -9.87
N LYS A 120 33.23 -2.19 -10.07
CA LYS A 120 34.55 -1.77 -10.54
C LYS A 120 34.48 -1.07 -11.90
N ARG A 121 33.70 -1.59 -12.85
CA ARG A 121 33.55 -0.99 -14.19
C ARG A 121 32.77 0.33 -14.16
N ILE A 122 31.72 0.42 -13.34
CA ILE A 122 30.99 1.68 -13.14
C ILE A 122 31.90 2.75 -12.55
N LYS A 123 32.71 2.40 -11.55
CA LYS A 123 33.66 3.33 -10.93
C LYS A 123 34.73 3.82 -11.91
N GLU A 124 35.16 2.97 -12.84
CA GLU A 124 36.05 3.37 -13.93
C GLU A 124 35.35 4.42 -14.83
N LEU A 125 34.11 4.17 -15.27
CA LEU A 125 33.30 5.12 -16.06
C LEU A 125 33.10 6.47 -15.36
N GLU A 126 32.83 6.47 -14.06
CA GLU A 126 32.63 7.69 -13.27
C GLU A 126 33.92 8.46 -13.02
N SER A 127 35.08 7.88 -13.33
CA SER A 127 36.36 8.53 -13.06
C SER A 127 36.54 9.79 -13.94
N PRO A 128 37.01 10.90 -13.37
CA PRO A 128 37.23 12.15 -14.13
C PRO A 128 38.23 11.99 -15.29
N ALA A 129 39.08 10.96 -15.24
CA ALA A 129 40.07 10.64 -16.27
C ALA A 129 39.47 10.06 -17.56
N LEU A 130 38.23 9.56 -17.49
CA LEU A 130 37.51 8.92 -18.60
C LEU A 130 36.50 9.85 -19.28
N SER A 131 36.15 10.98 -18.65
CA SER A 131 35.21 12.00 -19.16
C SER A 131 35.58 12.60 -20.54
N SER A 132 36.80 12.40 -21.03
CA SER A 132 37.29 12.94 -22.31
C SER A 132 37.71 11.88 -23.33
N LYS A 133 37.42 10.59 -23.05
CA LYS A 133 37.86 9.45 -23.89
C LYS A 133 36.68 8.58 -24.32
N ASP A 134 35.97 9.03 -25.35
CA ASP A 134 34.75 8.39 -25.87
C ASP A 134 34.91 6.91 -26.21
N GLU A 135 36.06 6.51 -26.76
CA GLU A 135 36.33 5.10 -27.13
C GLU A 135 36.44 4.18 -25.92
N GLN A 136 37.03 4.66 -24.82
CA GLN A 136 37.15 3.88 -23.58
C GLN A 136 35.81 3.78 -22.85
N VAL A 137 35.01 4.85 -22.89
CA VAL A 137 33.62 4.83 -22.38
C VAL A 137 32.77 3.80 -23.13
N HIS A 138 32.84 3.79 -24.46
CA HIS A 138 32.12 2.81 -25.28
C HIS A 138 32.55 1.37 -24.97
N GLN A 139 33.84 1.13 -24.77
CA GLN A 139 34.36 -0.18 -24.44
C GLN A 139 33.83 -0.69 -23.09
N ILE A 140 33.84 0.16 -22.05
CA ILE A 140 33.31 -0.20 -20.74
C ILE A 140 31.80 -0.42 -20.79
N GLN A 141 31.04 0.42 -21.52
CA GLN A 141 29.60 0.21 -21.73
C GLN A 141 29.29 -1.12 -22.44
N THR A 142 30.12 -1.50 -23.40
CA THR A 142 29.99 -2.79 -24.10
C THR A 142 30.26 -3.96 -23.15
N GLU A 143 31.29 -3.85 -22.31
CA GLU A 143 31.57 -4.89 -21.30
C GLU A 143 30.48 -4.98 -20.23
N LEU A 144 29.96 -3.86 -19.77
CA LEU A 144 28.82 -3.81 -18.84
C LEU A 144 27.59 -4.48 -19.43
N SER A 145 27.31 -4.23 -20.72
CA SER A 145 26.17 -4.85 -21.41
C SER A 145 26.32 -6.38 -21.47
N LYS A 146 27.53 -6.90 -21.75
CA LYS A 146 27.80 -8.34 -21.74
C LYS A 146 27.65 -8.97 -20.36
N LEU A 147 28.14 -8.29 -19.32
CA LEU A 147 27.97 -8.75 -17.93
C LEU A 147 26.49 -8.80 -17.52
N TRP A 148 25.67 -7.90 -18.06
CA TRP A 148 24.23 -7.86 -17.84
C TRP A 148 23.48 -8.98 -18.57
N GLU A 149 23.88 -9.32 -19.80
CA GLU A 149 23.29 -10.42 -20.57
C GLU A 149 23.67 -11.80 -20.02
N GLU A 150 24.87 -11.97 -19.47
CA GLU A 150 25.35 -13.25 -18.91
C GLU A 150 24.52 -13.74 -17.73
N ASP A 151 23.83 -12.84 -17.04
CA ASP A 151 23.14 -13.13 -15.78
C ASP A 151 21.74 -12.52 -15.77
N GLU A 152 21.02 -12.53 -16.90
CA GLU A 152 19.63 -12.07 -16.98
C GLU A 152 18.82 -12.71 -15.83
N PHE A 153 18.63 -11.95 -14.75
CA PHE A 153 18.02 -12.35 -13.48
C PHE A 153 16.53 -12.72 -13.62
N THR A 154 16.06 -12.83 -14.86
CA THR A 154 14.73 -13.23 -15.33
C THR A 154 14.52 -14.74 -15.36
N HIS A 155 15.54 -15.55 -15.04
CA HIS A 155 15.38 -16.99 -14.86
C HIS A 155 14.70 -17.34 -13.52
N LEU A 156 13.42 -17.01 -13.42
CA LEU A 156 12.48 -17.66 -12.49
C LEU A 156 11.68 -18.73 -13.24
#